data_AF-A0A820EM59-F1
#
_entry.id   AF-A0A820EM59-F1
#
_cell.length_a   1.000
_cell.length_b   1.000
_cell.length_c   1.000
_cell.angle_alpha   90.00
_cell.angle_beta   90.00
_cell.angle_gamma   90.00
#
_symmetry.space_group_name_H-M   'P 1'
#
loop_
_entity.id
_entity.type
_entity.pdbx_description
1 polymer ?
#
loop_
_entity_poly.entity_id
_entity_poly.type
_entity_poly.pdbx_seq_one_letter_code
_entity_poly.pdbx_strand_id
1 'polypeptide(L)'
;MRKLAPTGIAAAEIDGMTIHSFLGEQRNSGKARTIKPGDLKLEKEWALVEYLLIDEMSMVGLTLLAKLNRIICAAKHTDPQVPFGGVNVIFFGDYLQYRPVYDVPLHANFSLPIKIRTQLNHKAVSHKAEQVGQTPIVCVAQDTCKGKPIEDRALMQKLLELSDRKTENLSGLLPLVPGMPVILTQNIAIELGLINGVNGIFRQLVYQEDSVSTDIISEEFCESARYVHRPLYALVEINKSKIECNLEQLQPKLIPIPAMEQTFQVDIGDMLPKDKKPTSNRKTVLSIKQRALPLVPAYCITTHKSQGQTLNKVVIDLKLPNETDDIAAVYVPLSR
;
A
#
# COMPACT_ATOMS: atom_id res chain seq x y z
N MET A 1 -23.20 8.25 -17.95
CA MET A 1 -23.02 7.90 -16.52
C MET A 1 -21.54 7.89 -16.18
N ARG A 2 -21.15 8.43 -15.02
CA ARG A 2 -19.78 8.44 -14.49
C ARG A 2 -19.67 7.46 -13.33
N LYS A 3 -18.56 6.73 -13.21
CA LYS A 3 -18.34 5.74 -12.15
C LYS A 3 -17.02 6.04 -11.43
N LEU A 4 -17.07 6.17 -10.11
CA LEU A 4 -15.93 6.48 -9.27
C LEU A 4 -15.83 5.51 -8.09
N ALA A 5 -14.62 5.31 -7.58
CA ALA A 5 -14.37 4.59 -6.33
C ALA A 5 -13.16 5.19 -5.58
N PRO A 6 -13.01 4.98 -4.26
CA PRO A 6 -11.90 5.53 -3.49
C PRO A 6 -10.56 4.83 -3.76
N THR A 7 -10.57 3.55 -4.15
CA THR A 7 -9.37 2.73 -4.41
C THR A 7 -9.26 2.31 -5.88
N GLY A 8 -8.04 2.01 -6.33
CA GLY A 8 -7.79 1.55 -7.70
C GLY A 8 -8.42 0.21 -8.02
N ILE A 9 -8.52 -0.69 -7.03
CA ILE A 9 -9.12 -2.02 -7.20
C ILE A 9 -10.62 -1.89 -7.42
N ALA A 10 -11.33 -1.21 -6.51
CA ALA A 10 -12.77 -0.98 -6.63
C ALA A 10 -13.13 -0.20 -7.90
N ALA A 11 -12.30 0.78 -8.27
CA ALA A 11 -12.49 1.52 -9.52
C ALA A 11 -12.37 0.61 -10.75
N ALA A 12 -11.41 -0.32 -10.75
CA ALA A 12 -11.24 -1.25 -11.86
C ALA A 12 -12.39 -2.27 -11.95
N GLU A 13 -12.95 -2.71 -10.83
CA GLU A 13 -14.07 -3.66 -10.78
C GLU A 13 -15.37 -3.11 -11.41
N ILE A 14 -15.58 -1.80 -11.33
CA ILE A 14 -16.75 -1.13 -11.91
C ILE A 14 -16.48 -0.52 -13.29
N ASP A 15 -15.31 -0.76 -13.90
CA ASP A 15 -14.83 -0.06 -15.11
C ASP A 15 -14.88 1.47 -14.95
N GLY A 16 -14.46 1.95 -13.78
CA GLY A 16 -14.44 3.35 -13.39
C GLY A 16 -13.02 3.88 -13.19
N MET A 17 -12.92 4.98 -12.45
CA MET A 17 -11.65 5.58 -12.06
C MET A 17 -11.66 5.97 -10.59
N THR A 18 -10.49 6.19 -10.01
CA THR A 18 -10.46 6.63 -8.61
C THR A 18 -10.94 8.08 -8.46
N ILE A 19 -11.59 8.42 -7.34
CA ILE A 19 -11.99 9.80 -7.03
C ILE A 19 -10.76 10.73 -7.03
N HIS A 20 -9.62 10.26 -6.53
CA HIS A 20 -8.37 11.01 -6.50
C HIS A 20 -7.81 11.28 -7.90
N SER A 21 -7.85 10.27 -8.79
CA SER A 21 -7.49 10.42 -10.20
C SER A 21 -8.40 11.43 -10.88
N PHE A 22 -9.71 11.39 -10.58
CA PHE A 22 -10.68 12.35 -11.08
C PHE A 22 -10.37 13.78 -10.63
N LEU A 23 -10.05 14.00 -9.34
CA LEU A 23 -9.73 15.33 -8.81
C LEU A 23 -8.36 15.87 -9.24
N GLY A 24 -7.54 15.06 -9.92
CA GLY A 24 -6.19 15.42 -10.34
C GLY A 24 -5.17 15.44 -9.18
N GLU A 25 -5.51 14.81 -8.05
CA GLU A 25 -4.67 14.71 -6.85
C GLU A 25 -3.78 13.46 -6.94
N GLN A 26 -2.71 13.52 -7.73
CA GLN A 26 -1.67 12.48 -7.74
C GLN A 26 -0.50 12.86 -6.82
N ARG A 27 -0.08 11.94 -5.93
CA ARG A 27 0.98 12.16 -4.94
C ARG A 27 2.39 12.35 -5.53
N ASN A 28 2.67 11.90 -6.76
CA ASN A 28 4.04 11.74 -7.27
C ASN A 28 4.37 12.44 -8.62
N SER A 29 3.60 13.43 -9.07
CA SER A 29 3.97 14.19 -10.29
C SER A 29 4.19 15.66 -9.97
N GLY A 30 5.37 16.20 -10.32
CA GLY A 30 5.81 17.57 -10.05
C GLY A 30 4.94 18.71 -10.61
N LYS A 31 3.80 18.39 -11.24
CA LYS A 31 2.68 19.29 -11.49
C LYS A 31 1.37 18.49 -11.42
N ALA A 32 0.83 18.29 -10.23
CA ALA A 32 -0.55 17.82 -10.09
C ALA A 32 -1.49 18.84 -10.76
N ARG A 33 -2.31 18.41 -11.72
CA ARG A 33 -3.34 19.27 -12.32
C ARG A 33 -4.46 19.41 -11.31
N THR A 34 -4.36 20.40 -10.43
CA THR A 34 -5.47 20.76 -9.55
C THR A 34 -6.61 21.26 -10.43
N ILE A 35 -7.69 20.49 -10.50
CA ILE A 35 -8.89 20.92 -11.21
C ILE A 35 -9.46 22.13 -10.48
N LYS A 36 -9.71 23.20 -11.23
CA LYS A 36 -10.27 24.45 -10.71
C LYS A 36 -11.69 24.62 -11.24
N PRO A 37 -12.57 25.31 -10.48
CA PRO A 37 -13.84 25.78 -11.01
C PRO A 37 -13.64 26.58 -12.32
N GLY A 38 -14.45 26.32 -13.34
CA GLY A 38 -14.35 26.97 -14.66
C GLY A 38 -13.37 26.31 -15.65
N ASP A 39 -12.94 25.06 -15.41
CA ASP A 39 -12.15 24.31 -16.39
C ASP A 39 -13.06 23.84 -17.55
N LEU A 40 -12.94 24.51 -18.70
CA LEU A 40 -13.70 24.21 -19.94
C LEU A 40 -13.64 22.73 -20.36
N LYS A 41 -12.55 22.01 -20.03
CA LYS A 41 -12.44 20.59 -20.34
C LYS A 41 -13.37 19.76 -19.45
N LEU A 42 -13.42 20.11 -18.17
CA LEU A 42 -14.30 19.47 -17.18
C LEU A 42 -15.77 19.75 -17.50
N GLU A 43 -16.11 20.99 -17.85
CA GLU A 43 -17.46 21.37 -18.26
C GLU A 43 -17.95 20.54 -19.45
N LYS A 44 -17.13 20.41 -20.49
CA LYS A 44 -17.45 19.55 -21.65
C LYS A 44 -17.61 18.08 -21.27
N GLU A 45 -16.75 17.57 -20.39
CA GLU A 45 -16.79 16.19 -19.93
C GLU A 45 -18.03 15.88 -19.08
N TRP A 46 -18.51 16.86 -18.31
CA TRP A 46 -19.67 16.72 -17.43
C TRP A 46 -20.98 17.20 -18.03
N ALA A 47 -20.97 17.91 -19.16
CA ALA A 47 -22.18 18.41 -19.81
C ALA A 47 -23.25 17.31 -19.98
N LEU A 48 -22.84 16.12 -20.45
CA LEU A 48 -23.73 14.98 -20.71
C LEU A 48 -23.82 13.96 -19.55
N VAL A 49 -23.18 14.23 -18.41
CA VAL A 49 -23.23 13.31 -17.26
C VAL A 49 -24.51 13.56 -16.45
N GLU A 50 -25.44 12.61 -16.48
CA GLU A 50 -26.70 12.66 -15.73
C GLU A 50 -26.67 11.84 -14.43
N TYR A 51 -25.81 10.82 -14.39
CA TYR A 51 -25.67 9.89 -13.27
C TYR A 51 -24.20 9.76 -12.84
N LEU A 52 -23.97 9.78 -11.54
CA LEU A 52 -22.70 9.50 -10.88
C LEU A 52 -22.88 8.31 -9.93
N LEU A 53 -22.15 7.22 -10.19
CA LEU A 53 -22.05 6.08 -9.29
C LEU A 53 -20.76 6.20 -8.49
N ILE A 54 -20.85 6.08 -7.16
CA ILE A 54 -19.69 5.98 -6.27
C ILE A 54 -19.77 4.67 -5.52
N ASP A 55 -18.81 3.77 -5.78
CA ASP A 55 -18.68 2.50 -5.07
C ASP A 55 -17.74 2.64 -3.87
N GLU A 56 -17.86 1.72 -2.91
CA GLU A 56 -17.13 1.70 -1.64
C GLU A 56 -17.25 3.01 -0.84
N MET A 57 -18.47 3.54 -0.74
CA MET A 57 -18.77 4.83 -0.09
C MET A 57 -18.30 4.92 1.37
N SER A 58 -18.17 3.79 2.07
CA SER A 58 -17.64 3.72 3.44
C SER A 58 -16.25 4.34 3.57
N MET A 59 -15.42 4.23 2.52
CA MET A 59 -14.05 4.75 2.49
C MET A 59 -13.95 6.20 1.97
N VAL A 60 -15.06 6.83 1.60
CA VAL A 60 -15.09 8.22 1.09
C VAL A 60 -15.35 9.18 2.24
N GLY A 61 -14.37 10.02 2.55
CA GLY A 61 -14.50 10.98 3.65
C GLY A 61 -15.19 12.28 3.28
N LEU A 62 -15.64 13.01 4.30
CA LEU A 62 -16.39 14.25 4.15
C LEU A 62 -15.61 15.30 3.36
N THR A 63 -14.30 15.41 3.56
CA THR A 63 -13.48 16.38 2.84
C THR A 63 -13.41 16.01 1.35
N LEU A 64 -13.18 14.73 1.05
CA LEU A 64 -13.14 14.23 -0.32
C LEU A 64 -14.49 14.41 -1.03
N LEU A 65 -15.59 14.11 -0.34
CA LEU A 65 -16.95 14.26 -0.87
C LEU A 65 -17.31 15.72 -1.13
N ALA A 66 -16.95 16.63 -0.21
CA ALA A 66 -17.18 18.07 -0.37
C ALA A 66 -16.39 18.66 -1.54
N LYS A 67 -15.13 18.22 -1.72
CA LYS A 67 -14.32 18.60 -2.90
C LYS A 67 -14.98 18.12 -4.19
N LEU A 68 -15.43 16.86 -4.23
CA LEU A 68 -16.10 16.28 -5.38
C LEU A 68 -17.38 17.07 -5.74
N ASN A 69 -18.21 17.38 -4.75
CA ASN A 69 -19.40 18.24 -4.91
C ASN A 69 -19.04 19.58 -5.56
N ARG A 70 -18.06 20.31 -5.00
CA ARG A 70 -17.66 21.63 -5.49
C ARG A 70 -17.18 21.59 -6.96
N ILE A 71 -16.42 20.58 -7.33
CA ILE A 71 -15.89 20.43 -8.70
C ILE A 71 -17.02 20.14 -9.69
N ILE A 72 -17.99 19.29 -9.31
CA ILE A 72 -19.12 18.95 -10.17
C ILE A 72 -20.06 20.15 -10.32
N CYS A 73 -20.37 20.87 -9.23
CA CYS A 73 -21.18 22.09 -9.31
C CYS A 73 -20.55 23.12 -10.25
N ALA A 74 -19.23 23.28 -10.18
CA ALA A 74 -18.53 24.17 -11.08
C ALA A 74 -18.62 23.71 -12.55
N ALA A 75 -18.47 22.41 -12.82
CA ALA A 75 -18.59 21.84 -14.17
C ALA A 75 -20.00 21.98 -14.75
N LYS A 76 -21.03 21.96 -13.89
CA LYS A 76 -22.44 22.09 -14.25
C LYS A 76 -22.95 23.54 -14.24
N HIS A 77 -22.09 24.50 -13.87
CA HIS A 77 -22.48 25.91 -13.69
C HIS A 77 -23.65 26.10 -12.72
N THR A 78 -23.64 25.35 -11.63
CA THR A 78 -24.67 25.38 -10.59
C THR A 78 -24.10 25.88 -9.26
N ASP A 79 -24.98 26.37 -8.40
CA ASP A 79 -24.62 26.75 -7.03
C ASP A 79 -23.96 25.56 -6.28
N PRO A 80 -22.85 25.76 -5.55
CA PRO A 80 -22.23 24.73 -4.70
C PRO A 80 -23.17 24.10 -3.66
N GLN A 81 -24.27 24.77 -3.30
CA GLN A 81 -25.32 24.27 -2.41
C GLN A 81 -26.27 23.27 -3.11
N VAL A 82 -26.31 23.26 -4.45
CA VAL A 82 -27.03 22.21 -5.19
C VAL A 82 -26.17 20.96 -5.14
N PRO A 83 -26.59 19.88 -4.46
CA PRO A 83 -25.78 18.67 -4.34
C PRO A 83 -25.38 18.15 -5.72
N PHE A 84 -24.08 17.99 -5.92
CA PHE A 84 -23.43 17.51 -7.13
C PHE A 84 -23.93 18.18 -8.41
N GLY A 85 -24.30 19.46 -8.33
CA GLY A 85 -24.81 20.24 -9.45
C GLY A 85 -26.03 19.64 -10.15
N GLY A 86 -26.87 18.93 -9.40
CA GLY A 86 -28.10 18.30 -9.92
C GLY A 86 -27.87 16.98 -10.65
N VAL A 87 -26.65 16.44 -10.63
CA VAL A 87 -26.37 15.09 -11.12
C VAL A 87 -27.01 14.08 -10.15
N ASN A 88 -27.68 13.05 -10.70
CA ASN A 88 -28.21 11.97 -9.89
C ASN A 88 -27.06 11.14 -9.35
N VAL A 89 -26.88 11.11 -8.02
CA VAL A 89 -25.78 10.39 -7.39
C VAL A 89 -26.28 9.13 -6.72
N ILE A 90 -25.64 8.00 -7.02
CA ILE A 90 -25.93 6.70 -6.43
C ILE A 90 -24.70 6.26 -5.65
N PHE A 91 -24.86 6.16 -4.33
CA PHE A 91 -23.84 5.62 -3.45
C PHE A 91 -24.05 4.13 -3.28
N PHE A 92 -22.98 3.37 -3.54
CA PHE A 92 -22.88 1.95 -3.23
C PHE A 92 -21.76 1.73 -2.25
N GLY A 93 -21.88 0.64 -1.51
CA GLY A 93 -20.94 0.27 -0.48
C GLY A 93 -21.67 -0.01 0.82
N ASP A 94 -20.96 -0.72 1.68
CA ASP A 94 -21.45 -1.11 2.98
C ASP A 94 -20.75 -0.26 4.03
N TYR A 95 -21.53 0.60 4.68
CA TYR A 95 -21.06 1.53 5.71
C TYR A 95 -20.51 0.80 6.94
N LEU A 96 -20.83 -0.48 7.14
CA LEU A 96 -20.20 -1.33 8.16
C LEU A 96 -18.87 -1.94 7.67
N GLN A 97 -18.31 -1.48 6.54
CA GLN A 97 -16.94 -1.79 6.14
C GLN A 97 -15.98 -0.66 6.57
N TYR A 98 -14.91 -0.40 5.82
CA TYR A 98 -13.86 0.51 6.27
C TYR A 98 -14.19 1.99 6.15
N ARG A 99 -13.62 2.76 7.09
CA ARG A 99 -13.68 4.22 7.10
C ARG A 99 -12.63 4.85 6.17
N PRO A 100 -12.77 6.14 5.83
CA PRO A 100 -11.80 6.87 5.02
C PRO A 100 -10.43 6.96 5.69
N VAL A 101 -9.37 6.93 4.89
CA VAL A 101 -8.00 7.04 5.39
C VAL A 101 -7.62 8.53 5.52
N TYR A 102 -7.34 8.99 6.74
CA TYR A 102 -6.98 10.40 7.03
C TYR A 102 -8.07 11.43 6.71
N ASP A 103 -9.32 11.02 6.60
CA ASP A 103 -10.47 11.92 6.39
C ASP A 103 -11.60 11.51 7.34
N VAL A 104 -12.52 12.43 7.61
CA VAL A 104 -13.63 12.18 8.53
C VAL A 104 -14.65 11.29 7.82
N PRO A 105 -14.98 10.09 8.36
CA PRO A 105 -16.07 9.27 7.82
C PRO A 105 -17.39 10.02 7.91
N LEU A 106 -18.32 9.67 7.02
CA LEU A 106 -19.71 10.12 7.14
C LEU A 106 -20.35 9.62 8.46
N HIS A 107 -19.82 8.56 9.08
CA HIS A 107 -20.29 7.95 10.33
C HIS A 107 -19.15 7.37 11.21
N ALA A 108 -19.19 7.75 12.51
CA ALA A 108 -18.42 7.30 13.70
C ALA A 108 -16.86 7.22 13.67
N ASN A 109 -16.25 7.64 14.80
CA ASN A 109 -14.81 7.91 15.00
C ASN A 109 -13.95 6.71 15.48
N PHE A 110 -12.63 6.81 15.28
CA PHE A 110 -11.49 6.07 15.89
C PHE A 110 -10.80 4.93 15.08
N SER A 111 -9.50 4.71 15.35
CA SER A 111 -8.55 3.85 14.59
C SER A 111 -7.53 3.12 15.50
N LEU A 112 -7.06 1.92 15.11
CA LEU A 112 -6.11 1.05 15.85
C LEU A 112 -4.67 0.97 15.26
N PRO A 113 -3.64 0.60 16.04
CA PRO A 113 -2.22 0.56 15.63
C PRO A 113 -1.72 -0.78 15.01
N ILE A 114 -0.76 -0.68 14.07
CA ILE A 114 -0.41 -1.68 13.01
C ILE A 114 0.86 -2.54 13.28
N LYS A 115 1.46 -2.54 14.48
CA LYS A 115 2.76 -3.24 14.70
C LYS A 115 2.70 -4.78 14.67
N ILE A 116 1.55 -5.40 14.99
CA ILE A 116 1.40 -6.86 15.13
C ILE A 116 1.54 -7.59 13.78
N ARG A 117 1.10 -6.98 12.68
CA ARG A 117 1.07 -7.60 11.34
C ARG A 117 2.46 -8.06 10.88
N THR A 118 3.47 -7.20 11.03
CA THR A 118 4.83 -7.50 10.58
C THR A 118 5.42 -8.69 11.36
N GLN A 119 5.24 -8.72 12.68
CA GLN A 119 5.73 -9.82 13.52
C GLN A 119 5.06 -11.16 13.18
N LEU A 120 3.74 -11.17 12.94
CA LEU A 120 3.02 -12.38 12.54
C LEU A 120 3.50 -12.88 11.17
N ASN A 121 3.73 -11.98 10.23
CA ASN A 121 4.27 -12.33 8.91
C ASN A 121 5.67 -12.92 9.01
N HIS A 122 6.57 -12.34 9.81
CA HIS A 122 7.93 -12.88 10.00
C HIS A 122 7.87 -14.30 10.57
N LYS A 123 7.06 -14.53 11.60
CA LYS A 123 6.86 -15.87 12.18
C LYS A 123 6.28 -16.88 11.17
N ALA A 124 5.30 -16.46 10.37
CA ALA A 124 4.70 -17.31 9.35
C ALA A 124 5.71 -17.70 8.25
N VAL A 125 6.60 -16.78 7.87
CA VAL A 125 7.67 -17.06 6.91
C VAL A 125 8.66 -18.07 7.49
N SER A 126 9.11 -17.90 8.74
CA SER A 126 10.01 -18.85 9.41
C SER A 126 9.39 -20.26 9.48
N HIS A 127 8.11 -20.35 9.87
CA HIS A 127 7.41 -21.64 9.92
C HIS A 127 7.26 -22.27 8.53
N LYS A 128 6.98 -21.46 7.49
CA LYS A 128 6.97 -21.96 6.12
C LYS A 128 8.32 -22.52 5.72
N ALA A 129 9.41 -21.83 6.06
CA ALA A 129 10.79 -22.22 5.80
C ALA A 129 11.09 -23.61 6.36
N GLU A 130 10.70 -23.85 7.62
CA GLU A 130 10.79 -25.15 8.28
C GLU A 130 9.98 -26.23 7.55
N GLN A 131 8.73 -25.93 7.19
CA GLN A 131 7.86 -26.89 6.48
C GLN A 131 8.41 -27.32 5.13
N VAL A 132 9.03 -26.40 4.38
CA VAL A 132 9.60 -26.71 3.06
C VAL A 132 11.05 -27.20 3.13
N GLY A 133 11.66 -27.22 4.32
CA GLY A 133 13.06 -27.56 4.52
C GLY A 133 14.03 -26.61 3.79
N GLN A 134 13.67 -25.32 3.69
CA GLN A 134 14.49 -24.31 3.04
C GLN A 134 14.82 -23.17 3.99
N THR A 135 16.04 -22.66 3.89
CA THR A 135 16.49 -21.49 4.63
C THR A 135 15.84 -20.22 4.07
N PRO A 136 15.26 -19.35 4.92
CA PRO A 136 14.69 -18.09 4.46
C PRO A 136 15.78 -17.13 3.97
N ILE A 137 15.47 -16.39 2.90
CA ILE A 137 16.30 -15.31 2.40
C ILE A 137 15.70 -14.00 2.90
N VAL A 138 16.50 -13.14 3.52
CA VAL A 138 16.06 -11.82 3.97
C VAL A 138 16.68 -10.77 3.07
N CYS A 139 15.86 -10.14 2.23
CA CYS A 139 16.27 -8.97 1.46
C CYS A 139 16.41 -7.77 2.39
N VAL A 140 17.59 -7.18 2.43
CA VAL A 140 17.90 -6.01 3.26
C VAL A 140 17.81 -4.77 2.39
N ALA A 141 17.00 -3.81 2.81
CA ALA A 141 16.88 -2.54 2.12
C ALA A 141 18.20 -1.75 2.14
N GLN A 142 18.45 -1.00 1.07
CA GLN A 142 19.65 -0.18 0.95
C GLN A 142 19.29 1.29 1.07
N ASP A 143 19.73 1.91 2.15
CA ASP A 143 19.41 3.31 2.45
C ASP A 143 20.58 4.24 2.11
N THR A 144 20.24 5.36 1.46
CA THR A 144 21.18 6.43 1.15
C THR A 144 20.64 7.77 1.64
N CYS A 145 21.54 8.63 2.12
CA CYS A 145 21.24 10.00 2.50
C CYS A 145 22.13 10.94 1.70
N LYS A 146 21.52 11.89 0.97
CA LYS A 146 22.24 12.81 0.06
C LYS A 146 23.17 12.09 -0.93
N GLY A 147 22.72 10.92 -1.43
CA GLY A 147 23.47 10.11 -2.41
C GLY A 147 24.60 9.27 -1.83
N LYS A 148 24.83 9.29 -0.50
CA LYS A 148 25.82 8.45 0.18
C LYS A 148 25.15 7.32 0.95
N PRO A 149 25.71 6.10 0.97
CA PRO A 149 25.26 5.03 1.86
C PRO A 149 25.29 5.48 3.33
N ILE A 150 24.36 4.96 4.12
CA ILE A 150 24.35 5.22 5.56
C ILE A 150 25.33 4.25 6.24
N GLU A 151 26.39 4.79 6.83
CA GLU A 151 27.43 4.00 7.51
C GLU A 151 27.17 3.80 9.00
N ASP A 152 26.34 4.67 9.61
CA ASP A 152 25.98 4.57 11.02
C ASP A 152 25.09 3.34 11.27
N ARG A 153 25.64 2.35 11.96
CA ARG A 153 24.97 1.07 12.26
C ARG A 153 23.68 1.26 13.06
N ALA A 154 23.65 2.18 14.02
CA ALA A 154 22.49 2.40 14.87
C ALA A 154 21.34 3.06 14.11
N LEU A 155 21.67 3.98 13.19
CA LEU A 155 20.70 4.58 12.29
C LEU A 155 20.18 3.55 11.27
N MET A 156 21.08 2.77 10.68
CA MET A 156 20.72 1.71 9.74
C MET A 156 19.74 0.71 10.36
N GLN A 157 20.03 0.20 11.55
CA GLN A 157 19.14 -0.73 12.25
C GLN A 157 17.75 -0.12 12.49
N LYS A 158 17.69 1.13 12.95
CA LYS A 158 16.40 1.82 13.17
C LYS A 158 15.61 2.05 11.89
N LEU A 159 16.28 2.30 10.78
CA LEU A 159 15.62 2.46 9.47
C LEU A 159 15.03 1.13 8.98
N LEU A 160 15.76 0.03 9.18
CA LEU A 160 15.29 -1.32 8.84
C LEU A 160 14.06 -1.74 9.66
N GLU A 161 13.97 -1.29 10.91
CA GLU A 161 12.86 -1.55 11.84
C GLU A 161 11.65 -0.61 11.64
N LEU A 162 11.75 0.40 10.77
CA LEU A 162 10.61 1.27 10.48
C LEU A 162 9.47 0.46 9.85
N SER A 163 8.24 0.75 10.28
CA SER A 163 7.06 0.18 9.64
C SER A 163 7.00 0.59 8.17
N ASP A 164 6.61 -0.31 7.28
CA ASP A 164 6.48 -0.04 5.84
C ASP A 164 5.72 1.25 5.52
N ARG A 165 4.72 1.63 6.33
CA ARG A 165 3.95 2.89 6.15
C ARG A 165 4.81 4.16 6.24
N LYS A 166 5.89 4.13 7.03
CA LYS A 166 6.84 5.25 7.20
C LYS A 166 7.90 5.29 6.10
N THR A 167 8.04 4.21 5.35
CA THR A 167 9.05 3.99 4.30
C THR A 167 8.39 3.87 2.92
N GLU A 168 7.27 4.57 2.70
CA GLU A 168 6.51 4.55 1.43
C GLU A 168 6.13 3.15 0.94
N ASN A 169 5.78 2.26 1.88
CA ASN A 169 5.40 0.86 1.69
C ASN A 169 6.53 -0.05 1.19
N LEU A 170 7.78 0.30 1.49
CA LEU A 170 8.95 -0.53 1.26
C LEU A 170 9.40 -1.16 2.57
N SER A 171 9.58 -2.47 2.59
CA SER A 171 10.02 -3.13 3.82
C SER A 171 11.54 -3.04 3.97
N GLY A 172 12.00 -2.67 5.17
CA GLY A 172 13.43 -2.64 5.51
C GLY A 172 14.04 -4.05 5.48
N LEU A 173 13.32 -5.03 6.03
CA LEU A 173 13.68 -6.44 6.03
C LEU A 173 12.54 -7.23 5.41
N LEU A 174 12.79 -7.79 4.22
CA LEU A 174 11.81 -8.59 3.50
C LEU A 174 12.22 -10.07 3.52
N PRO A 175 11.64 -10.89 4.41
CA PRO A 175 11.88 -12.32 4.43
C PRO A 175 11.12 -13.02 3.30
N LEU A 176 11.81 -13.92 2.60
CA LEU A 176 11.33 -14.62 1.41
C LEU A 176 11.65 -16.12 1.50
N VAL A 177 10.63 -16.94 1.23
CA VAL A 177 10.72 -18.39 1.13
C VAL A 177 9.88 -18.83 -0.07
N PRO A 178 10.42 -19.60 -1.03
CA PRO A 178 9.67 -20.10 -2.17
C PRO A 178 8.31 -20.71 -1.79
N GLY A 179 7.27 -20.33 -2.54
CA GLY A 179 5.89 -20.74 -2.31
C GLY A 179 5.12 -19.91 -1.28
N MET A 180 5.72 -18.87 -0.69
CA MET A 180 5.00 -17.97 0.21
C MET A 180 4.11 -16.97 -0.56
N PRO A 181 2.96 -16.58 0.02
CA PRO A 181 2.14 -15.50 -0.52
C PRO A 181 2.81 -14.15 -0.27
N VAL A 182 2.78 -13.30 -1.28
CA VAL A 182 3.28 -11.92 -1.24
C VAL A 182 2.26 -10.95 -1.80
N ILE A 183 2.31 -9.70 -1.36
CA ILE A 183 1.54 -8.59 -1.92
C ILE A 183 2.48 -7.58 -2.56
N LEU A 184 2.13 -7.14 -3.77
CA LEU A 184 2.80 -6.02 -4.42
C LEU A 184 2.43 -4.70 -3.72
N THR A 185 3.41 -3.88 -3.34
CA THR A 185 3.17 -2.62 -2.61
C THR A 185 3.20 -1.38 -3.49
N GLN A 186 3.55 -1.51 -4.77
CA GLN A 186 3.68 -0.40 -5.72
C GLN A 186 2.97 -0.69 -7.03
N ASN A 187 2.56 0.36 -7.74
CA ASN A 187 2.07 0.23 -9.11
C ASN A 187 3.26 0.12 -10.06
N ILE A 188 3.45 -1.05 -10.68
CA ILE A 188 4.52 -1.29 -11.64
C ILE A 188 4.00 -1.10 -13.07
N ALA A 189 2.86 -1.73 -13.39
CA ALA A 189 2.24 -1.65 -14.70
C ALA A 189 0.72 -1.85 -14.56
N ILE A 190 -0.01 -0.74 -14.47
CA ILE A 190 -1.46 -0.74 -14.22
C ILE A 190 -2.21 -1.51 -15.31
N GLU A 191 -1.86 -1.27 -16.58
CA GLU A 191 -2.51 -1.92 -17.73
C GLU A 191 -2.34 -3.44 -17.74
N LEU A 192 -1.25 -3.93 -17.13
CA LEU A 192 -0.95 -5.36 -17.02
C LEU A 192 -1.51 -5.99 -15.74
N GLY A 193 -2.22 -5.21 -14.91
CA GLY A 193 -2.75 -5.64 -13.62
C GLY A 193 -1.69 -5.74 -12.52
N LEU A 194 -0.52 -5.10 -12.69
CA LEU A 194 0.55 -5.07 -11.68
C LEU A 194 0.42 -3.80 -10.82
N ILE A 195 -0.60 -3.81 -9.97
CA ILE A 195 -0.99 -2.71 -9.08
C ILE A 195 -0.76 -3.03 -7.60
N ASN A 196 -0.59 -1.99 -6.79
CA ASN A 196 -0.49 -2.11 -5.34
C ASN A 196 -1.71 -2.87 -4.77
N GLY A 197 -1.45 -3.90 -3.98
CA GLY A 197 -2.45 -4.77 -3.36
C GLY A 197 -2.67 -6.09 -4.07
N VAL A 198 -2.08 -6.29 -5.27
CA VAL A 198 -2.19 -7.57 -5.97
C VAL A 198 -1.38 -8.65 -5.25
N ASN A 199 -2.06 -9.78 -5.01
CA ASN A 199 -1.46 -10.98 -4.43
C ASN A 199 -0.69 -11.76 -5.50
N GLY A 200 0.41 -12.39 -5.08
CA GLY A 200 1.15 -13.36 -5.86
C GLY A 200 1.81 -14.41 -4.97
N ILE A 201 2.43 -15.40 -5.61
CA ILE A 201 3.23 -16.43 -4.95
C ILE A 201 4.68 -16.18 -5.30
N PHE A 202 5.52 -15.93 -4.29
CA PHE A 202 6.94 -15.79 -4.50
C PHE A 202 7.56 -17.14 -4.91
N ARG A 203 8.35 -17.15 -5.99
CA ARG A 203 8.97 -18.36 -6.52
C ARG A 203 10.48 -18.37 -6.31
N GLN A 204 11.16 -17.27 -6.65
CA GLN A 204 12.61 -17.22 -6.61
C GLN A 204 13.12 -15.78 -6.50
N LEU A 205 14.24 -15.59 -5.80
CA LEU A 205 14.99 -14.33 -5.80
C LEU A 205 16.18 -14.43 -6.74
N VAL A 206 16.40 -13.39 -7.55
CA VAL A 206 17.60 -13.23 -8.36
C VAL A 206 18.41 -12.06 -7.82
N TYR A 207 19.68 -12.31 -7.53
CA TYR A 207 20.58 -11.38 -6.84
C TYR A 207 22.04 -11.65 -7.24
N GLN A 208 22.94 -10.72 -6.92
CA GLN A 208 24.37 -10.90 -7.15
C GLN A 208 25.00 -11.71 -6.00
N GLU A 209 25.83 -12.71 -6.29
CA GLU A 209 26.38 -13.61 -5.27
C GLU A 209 27.23 -12.90 -4.20
N ASP A 210 27.93 -11.82 -4.59
CA ASP A 210 28.74 -10.97 -3.69
C ASP A 210 27.90 -10.14 -2.71
N SER A 211 26.57 -10.17 -2.84
CA SER A 211 25.64 -9.40 -2.01
C SER A 211 25.07 -10.17 -0.82
N VAL A 212 25.51 -11.41 -0.61
CA VAL A 212 25.09 -12.26 0.51
C VAL A 212 25.96 -11.97 1.74
N SER A 213 25.32 -11.62 2.86
CA SER A 213 25.94 -11.58 4.17
C SER A 213 25.37 -12.68 5.07
N THR A 214 26.24 -13.21 5.94
CA THR A 214 25.87 -14.10 7.06
C THR A 214 25.82 -13.37 8.39
N ASP A 215 26.14 -12.07 8.41
CA ASP A 215 26.03 -11.26 9.62
C ASP A 215 24.56 -11.21 10.05
N ILE A 216 24.29 -11.54 11.31
CA ILE A 216 22.95 -11.45 11.87
C ILE A 216 22.58 -9.96 11.97
N ILE A 217 21.71 -9.52 11.08
CA ILE A 217 21.21 -8.14 11.04
C ILE A 217 19.99 -7.96 11.94
N SER A 218 19.23 -9.03 12.17
CA SER A 218 18.06 -9.02 13.04
C SER A 218 17.94 -10.35 13.78
N GLU A 219 17.69 -10.26 15.10
CA GLU A 219 17.38 -11.41 15.96
C GLU A 219 15.98 -11.99 15.68
N GLU A 220 15.16 -11.33 14.83
CA GLU A 220 13.82 -11.81 14.48
C GLU A 220 13.83 -13.03 13.55
N PHE A 221 14.96 -13.33 12.90
CA PHE A 221 15.11 -14.44 11.95
C PHE A 221 16.05 -15.51 12.48
N CYS A 222 15.89 -16.74 12.00
CA CYS A 222 16.76 -17.85 12.40
C CYS A 222 18.22 -17.57 12.04
N GLU A 223 19.17 -18.09 12.82
CA GLU A 223 20.62 -17.93 12.58
C GLU A 223 21.07 -18.40 11.20
N SER A 224 20.34 -19.34 10.60
CA SER A 224 20.65 -19.83 9.25
C SER A 224 20.22 -18.87 8.13
N ALA A 225 19.44 -17.82 8.42
CA ALA A 225 18.87 -16.92 7.41
C ALA A 225 19.98 -16.25 6.59
N ARG A 226 19.76 -16.18 5.26
CA ARG A 226 20.71 -15.53 4.34
C ARG A 226 20.28 -14.10 4.09
N TYR A 227 21.14 -13.14 4.39
CA TYR A 227 20.85 -11.73 4.14
C TYR A 227 21.36 -11.31 2.76
N VAL A 228 20.50 -10.70 1.94
CA VAL A 228 20.83 -10.28 0.58
C VAL A 228 20.64 -8.77 0.45
N HIS A 229 21.73 -8.05 0.16
CA HIS A 229 21.71 -6.58 0.08
C HIS A 229 21.45 -6.04 -1.33
N ARG A 230 21.71 -6.82 -2.40
CA ARG A 230 21.53 -6.36 -3.79
C ARG A 230 20.65 -7.31 -4.60
N PRO A 231 19.33 -7.37 -4.30
CA PRO A 231 18.41 -8.06 -5.17
C PRO A 231 18.34 -7.36 -6.53
N LEU A 232 18.28 -8.16 -7.60
CA LEU A 232 18.00 -7.68 -8.95
C LEU A 232 16.48 -7.67 -9.17
N TYR A 233 15.84 -8.81 -8.99
CA TYR A 233 14.38 -8.96 -9.05
C TYR A 233 13.92 -10.22 -8.32
N ALA A 234 12.64 -10.24 -7.95
CA ALA A 234 11.95 -11.44 -7.45
C ALA A 234 11.00 -11.97 -8.53
N LEU A 235 11.02 -13.27 -8.77
CA LEU A 235 10.04 -13.95 -9.61
C LEU A 235 8.79 -14.24 -8.78
N VAL A 236 7.67 -13.63 -9.18
CA VAL A 236 6.38 -13.75 -8.50
C VAL A 236 5.34 -14.24 -9.48
N GLU A 237 4.63 -15.29 -9.12
CA GLU A 237 3.49 -15.77 -9.89
C GLU A 237 2.24 -14.95 -9.53
N ILE A 238 1.67 -14.25 -10.52
CA ILE A 238 0.50 -13.38 -10.33
C ILE A 238 -0.63 -13.83 -11.25
N ASN A 239 -1.56 -14.61 -10.67
CA ASN A 239 -2.67 -15.21 -11.41
C ASN A 239 -3.68 -14.22 -11.99
N LYS A 240 -3.81 -13.04 -11.36
CA LYS A 240 -4.71 -11.95 -11.79
C LYS A 240 -4.08 -11.01 -12.82
N SER A 241 -2.83 -11.22 -13.23
CA SER A 241 -2.19 -10.36 -14.23
C SER A 241 -2.85 -10.53 -15.60
N LYS A 242 -2.89 -9.44 -16.38
CA LYS A 242 -3.38 -9.42 -17.77
C LYS A 242 -2.27 -9.76 -18.77
N ILE A 243 -1.16 -10.33 -18.30
CA ILE A 243 -0.01 -10.66 -19.12
C ILE A 243 -0.30 -12.00 -19.78
N GLU A 244 -0.66 -11.93 -21.05
CA GLU A 244 -0.92 -13.11 -21.90
C GLU A 244 0.36 -13.65 -22.56
N CYS A 245 1.51 -13.02 -22.29
CA CYS A 245 2.75 -13.29 -22.99
C CYS A 245 3.30 -14.69 -22.66
N ASN A 246 3.26 -15.58 -23.66
CA ASN A 246 4.29 -16.62 -23.84
C ASN A 246 5.60 -15.90 -24.20
N LEU A 247 6.29 -15.32 -23.22
CA LEU A 247 7.72 -15.04 -23.36
C LEU A 247 8.37 -16.41 -23.55
N GLU A 248 9.09 -16.63 -24.65
CA GLU A 248 9.52 -17.95 -25.15
C GLU A 248 10.31 -18.84 -24.16
N GLN A 249 10.64 -18.34 -22.97
CA GLN A 249 11.34 -19.04 -21.89
C GLN A 249 10.74 -18.82 -20.48
N LEU A 250 9.68 -18.02 -20.33
CA LEU A 250 9.10 -17.72 -19.03
C LEU A 250 7.73 -18.41 -18.90
N GLN A 251 7.54 -19.16 -17.81
CA GLN A 251 6.25 -19.79 -17.54
C GLN A 251 5.14 -18.72 -17.48
N PRO A 252 3.94 -18.99 -18.03
CA PRO A 252 2.83 -18.05 -18.00
C PRO A 252 2.60 -17.52 -16.57
N LYS A 253 2.35 -16.21 -16.42
CA LYS A 253 2.04 -15.53 -15.15
C LYS A 253 3.18 -15.44 -14.14
N LEU A 254 4.38 -15.92 -14.46
CA LEU A 254 5.58 -15.67 -13.67
C LEU A 254 6.17 -14.33 -14.06
N ILE A 255 6.30 -13.39 -13.12
CA ILE A 255 6.63 -12.00 -13.42
C ILE A 255 7.87 -11.58 -12.63
N PRO A 256 8.90 -11.00 -13.29
CA PRO A 256 10.03 -10.39 -12.59
C PRO A 256 9.60 -9.06 -11.97
N ILE A 257 9.68 -8.98 -10.65
CA ILE A 257 9.42 -7.79 -9.85
C ILE A 257 10.78 -7.17 -9.48
N PRO A 258 11.22 -6.08 -10.15
CA PRO A 258 12.51 -5.48 -9.87
C PRO A 258 12.51 -4.71 -8.56
N ALA A 259 13.70 -4.54 -7.97
CA ALA A 259 13.87 -3.58 -6.90
C ALA A 259 13.62 -2.15 -7.41
N MET A 260 13.02 -1.31 -6.58
CA MET A 260 12.76 0.10 -6.90
C MET A 260 13.35 0.99 -5.80
N GLU A 261 13.23 2.31 -5.97
CA GLU A 261 13.68 3.29 -5.01
C GLU A 261 12.52 4.19 -4.58
N GLN A 262 12.43 4.48 -3.28
CA GLN A 262 11.51 5.49 -2.73
C GLN A 262 12.26 6.43 -1.80
N THR A 263 11.78 7.66 -1.70
CA THR A 263 12.34 8.66 -0.78
C THR A 263 11.32 8.98 0.30
N PHE A 264 11.73 8.89 1.57
CA PHE A 264 10.90 9.25 2.71
C PHE A 264 11.66 10.16 3.68
N GLN A 265 10.90 10.87 4.50
CA GLN A 265 11.45 11.76 5.51
C GLN A 265 11.39 11.10 6.89
N VAL A 266 12.50 11.18 7.61
CA VAL A 266 12.65 10.64 8.96
C VAL A 266 13.08 11.73 9.90
N ASP A 267 12.32 11.95 10.97
CA ASP A 267 12.78 12.75 12.09
C ASP A 267 13.71 11.92 12.98
N ILE A 268 15.00 12.28 13.03
CA ILE A 268 15.97 11.64 13.93
C ILE A 268 15.56 11.81 15.40
N GLY A 269 14.85 12.89 15.74
CA GLY A 269 14.35 13.14 17.09
C GLY A 269 13.41 12.04 17.59
N ASP A 270 12.62 11.44 16.70
CA ASP A 270 11.73 10.32 16.99
C ASP A 270 12.46 8.97 17.10
N MET A 271 13.69 8.91 16.58
CA MET A 271 14.56 7.75 16.64
C MET A 271 15.47 7.76 17.87
N LEU A 272 15.62 8.88 18.57
CA LEU A 272 16.42 8.97 19.79
C LEU A 272 15.66 8.42 21.01
N PRO A 273 16.35 7.81 21.99
CA PRO A 273 15.74 7.48 23.28
C PRO A 273 15.06 8.70 23.90
N LYS A 274 13.91 8.52 24.55
CA LYS A 274 13.08 9.62 25.09
C LYS A 274 13.88 10.59 25.99
N ASP A 275 14.92 10.10 26.64
CA ASP A 275 15.77 10.85 27.59
C ASP A 275 16.84 11.73 26.91
N LYS A 276 16.99 11.64 25.59
CA LYS A 276 17.97 12.40 24.78
C LYS A 276 17.31 13.21 23.67
N LYS A 277 16.06 13.64 23.86
CA LYS A 277 15.43 14.56 22.90
C LYS A 277 16.17 15.90 22.90
N PRO A 278 16.66 16.38 21.74
CA PRO A 278 17.41 17.63 21.68
C PRO A 278 16.50 18.81 22.03
N THR A 279 16.96 19.67 22.93
CA THR A 279 16.34 20.97 23.31
C THR A 279 16.50 22.05 22.24
N SER A 280 16.92 21.71 21.02
CA SER A 280 17.35 22.64 19.98
C SER A 280 16.43 22.62 18.75
N ASN A 281 16.13 23.81 18.22
CA ASN A 281 15.33 24.06 17.01
C ASN A 281 16.05 23.69 15.69
N ARG A 282 16.99 22.74 15.70
CA ARG A 282 17.72 22.27 14.50
C ARG A 282 16.81 21.36 13.67
N LYS A 283 16.89 21.45 12.33
CA LYS A 283 16.23 20.49 11.43
C LYS A 283 16.72 19.07 11.74
N THR A 284 15.88 18.29 12.42
CA THR A 284 16.11 16.88 12.77
C THR A 284 15.63 15.92 11.67
N VAL A 285 15.03 16.44 10.61
CA VAL A 285 14.47 15.64 9.51
C VAL A 285 15.53 15.32 8.45
N LEU A 286 15.77 14.04 8.22
CA LEU A 286 16.57 13.50 7.11
C LEU A 286 15.67 13.07 5.96
N SER A 287 16.16 13.25 4.73
CA SER A 287 15.59 12.65 3.54
C SER A 287 16.37 11.39 3.20
N ILE A 288 15.74 10.23 3.34
CA ILE A 288 16.33 8.93 3.11
C ILE A 288 15.78 8.37 1.82
N LYS A 289 16.67 7.92 0.93
CA LYS A 289 16.32 7.20 -0.29
C LYS A 289 16.62 5.73 -0.08
N GLN A 290 15.58 4.91 -0.07
CA GLN A 290 15.64 3.48 0.16
C GLN A 290 15.43 2.72 -1.14
N ARG A 291 16.29 1.73 -1.39
CA ARG A 291 16.15 0.74 -2.47
C ARG A 291 15.76 -0.62 -1.89
N ALA A 292 14.63 -1.17 -2.31
CA ALA A 292 14.14 -2.47 -1.85
C ALA A 292 13.25 -3.14 -2.92
N LEU A 293 12.74 -4.34 -2.65
CA LEU A 293 11.68 -4.96 -3.47
C LEU A 293 10.30 -4.44 -3.04
N PRO A 294 9.37 -4.15 -3.96
CA PRO A 294 8.03 -3.63 -3.65
C PRO A 294 7.09 -4.76 -3.23
N LEU A 295 7.52 -5.61 -2.29
CA LEU A 295 6.81 -6.80 -1.86
C LEU A 295 6.74 -6.84 -0.33
N VAL A 296 5.65 -7.41 0.19
CA VAL A 296 5.52 -7.76 1.60
C VAL A 296 4.93 -9.17 1.74
N PRO A 297 5.25 -9.93 2.81
CA PRO A 297 4.59 -11.18 3.09
C PRO A 297 3.08 -11.00 3.27
N ALA A 298 2.29 -11.94 2.79
CA ALA A 298 0.83 -11.87 2.79
C ALA A 298 0.16 -13.00 3.57
N TYR A 299 0.80 -13.51 4.63
CA TYR A 299 0.18 -14.47 5.55
C TYR A 299 -0.79 -13.79 6.51
N CYS A 300 -0.43 -12.59 6.96
CA CYS A 300 -1.26 -11.70 7.75
C CYS A 300 -1.41 -10.38 6.99
N ILE A 301 -2.63 -10.08 6.59
CA ILE A 301 -2.98 -8.84 5.89
C ILE A 301 -3.86 -8.02 6.80
N THR A 302 -3.78 -6.69 6.67
CA THR A 302 -4.76 -5.86 7.35
C THR A 302 -6.12 -6.14 6.74
N THR A 303 -7.12 -6.00 7.58
CA THR A 303 -8.52 -6.00 7.21
C THR A 303 -8.77 -5.08 5.99
N HIS A 304 -8.25 -3.84 6.01
CA HIS A 304 -8.30 -2.93 4.85
C HIS A 304 -7.73 -3.50 3.54
N LYS A 305 -6.69 -4.33 3.61
CA LYS A 305 -6.05 -4.90 2.42
C LYS A 305 -6.76 -6.15 1.92
N SER A 306 -7.63 -6.78 2.71
CA SER A 306 -8.43 -7.93 2.28
C SER A 306 -9.75 -7.54 1.59
N GLN A 307 -10.18 -6.28 1.66
CA GLN A 307 -11.41 -5.81 1.02
C GLN A 307 -11.42 -6.07 -0.49
N GLY A 308 -12.57 -6.48 -1.02
CA GLY A 308 -12.76 -6.89 -2.41
C GLY A 308 -12.08 -8.22 -2.77
N GLN A 309 -11.29 -8.82 -1.87
CA GLN A 309 -10.69 -10.13 -2.10
C GLN A 309 -11.64 -11.25 -1.67
N THR A 310 -11.61 -12.35 -2.43
CA THR A 310 -12.16 -13.64 -2.03
C THR A 310 -11.02 -14.48 -1.45
N LEU A 311 -11.17 -14.92 -0.20
CA LEU A 311 -10.18 -15.72 0.52
C LEU A 311 -10.77 -17.08 0.89
N ASN A 312 -10.15 -18.17 0.41
CA ASN A 312 -10.69 -19.52 0.63
C ASN A 312 -10.59 -19.98 2.10
N LYS A 313 -9.62 -19.48 2.85
CA LYS A 313 -9.36 -19.81 4.26
C LYS A 313 -8.77 -18.59 4.96
N VAL A 314 -9.40 -18.18 6.06
CA VAL A 314 -8.93 -17.05 6.89
C VAL A 314 -9.01 -17.47 8.36
N VAL A 315 -8.00 -17.08 9.14
CA VAL A 315 -8.04 -17.17 10.60
C VAL A 315 -8.17 -15.76 11.13
N ILE A 316 -9.23 -15.51 11.91
CA ILE A 316 -9.55 -14.19 12.46
C ILE A 316 -9.63 -14.35 13.98
N ASP A 317 -8.84 -13.57 14.69
CA ASP A 317 -9.03 -13.41 16.13
C ASP A 317 -10.13 -12.36 16.36
N LEU A 318 -11.30 -12.82 16.82
CA LEU A 318 -12.47 -11.98 17.07
C LEU A 318 -12.39 -11.27 18.43
N LYS A 319 -11.35 -11.50 19.23
CA LYS A 319 -11.14 -10.81 20.49
C LYS A 319 -10.61 -9.39 20.24
N LEU A 320 -11.54 -8.48 19.94
CA LEU A 320 -11.24 -7.07 19.72
C LEU A 320 -10.54 -6.47 20.96
N PRO A 321 -9.53 -5.60 20.80
CA PRO A 321 -8.99 -4.83 21.92
C PRO A 321 -10.14 -4.11 22.62
N ASN A 322 -10.21 -4.28 23.95
CA ASN A 322 -11.14 -3.55 24.81
C ASN A 322 -11.09 -2.07 24.42
N GLU A 323 -12.22 -1.52 23.93
CA GLU A 323 -12.46 -0.17 23.36
C GLU A 323 -12.84 -0.13 21.86
N THR A 324 -12.88 -1.25 21.13
CA THR A 324 -13.36 -1.23 19.73
C THR A 324 -14.69 -1.96 19.53
N ASP A 325 -15.79 -1.21 19.55
CA ASP A 325 -17.11 -1.62 19.02
C ASP A 325 -17.14 -1.53 17.47
N ASP A 326 -16.04 -1.92 16.80
CA ASP A 326 -15.96 -1.82 15.35
C ASP A 326 -16.53 -3.09 14.71
N ILE A 327 -17.85 -3.08 14.48
CA ILE A 327 -18.56 -4.13 13.72
C ILE A 327 -17.86 -4.38 12.38
N ALA A 328 -17.23 -3.36 11.77
CA ALA A 328 -16.49 -3.51 10.51
C ALA A 328 -15.20 -4.33 10.65
N ALA A 329 -14.50 -4.20 11.77
CA ALA A 329 -13.29 -4.97 12.05
C ALA A 329 -13.58 -6.47 12.17
N VAL A 330 -14.83 -6.85 12.46
CA VAL A 330 -15.30 -8.25 12.51
C VAL A 330 -15.96 -8.66 11.20
N TYR A 331 -16.88 -7.85 10.67
CA TYR A 331 -17.69 -8.17 9.51
C TYR A 331 -16.88 -8.26 8.22
N VAL A 332 -15.97 -7.32 7.96
CA VAL A 332 -15.20 -7.34 6.71
C VAL A 332 -14.32 -8.58 6.59
N PRO A 333 -13.50 -8.96 7.58
CA PRO A 333 -12.69 -10.16 7.42
C PRO A 333 -13.53 -11.44 7.38
N LEU A 334 -14.70 -11.49 8.04
CA LEU A 334 -15.64 -12.63 7.95
C LEU A 334 -16.35 -12.74 6.60
N SER A 335 -16.46 -11.63 5.85
CA SER A 335 -17.09 -11.59 4.53
C SER A 335 -16.11 -11.79 3.37
N ARG A 336 -14.85 -12.14 3.65
CA ARG A 336 -13.84 -12.44 2.62
C ARG A 336 -13.83 -13.90 2.22
#